data_AF-A0AAV5T652-F1
#
_entry.id   AF-A0AAV5T652-F1
#
_cell.length_a   1.000
_cell.length_b   1.000
_cell.length_c   1.000
_cell.angle_alpha   90.00
_cell.angle_beta   90.00
_cell.angle_gamma   90.00
#
_symmetry.space_group_name_H-M   'P 1'
#
loop_
_entity.id
_entity.type
_entity.pdbx_description
1 polymer ?
#
loop_
_entity_poly.entity_id
_entity_poly.type
_entity_poly.pdbx_seq_one_letter_code
_entity_poly.pdbx_strand_id
1 'polypeptide(L)'
;EMRAVVRSTENQEEAIMNFETQLTDIAERMPQKLDVQYIYLPESAVRELDRSGESCPEFGYRIAELIFSEEEMLMYVEDRNRKRWDWLVDVVYRSRAFTERIKSIRKCRSVIKAHLDQ
;
A
#
# COMPACT_ATOMS: atom_id res chain seq x y z
N GLU A 1 53.40 -12.75 -15.25
CA GLU A 1 52.42 -12.04 -14.40
C GLU A 1 51.15 -11.64 -15.18
N MET A 2 51.23 -11.00 -16.35
CA MET A 2 50.06 -10.65 -17.19
C MET A 2 49.08 -11.81 -17.52
N ARG A 3 49.55 -13.05 -17.73
CA ARG A 3 48.66 -14.20 -18.02
C ARG A 3 47.77 -14.62 -16.83
N ALA A 4 48.20 -14.34 -15.60
CA ALA A 4 47.40 -14.66 -14.41
C ALA A 4 46.27 -13.64 -14.22
N VAL A 5 46.52 -12.38 -14.58
CA VAL A 5 45.51 -11.31 -14.55
C VAL A 5 44.42 -11.56 -15.60
N VAL A 6 44.79 -11.95 -16.84
CA VAL A 6 43.83 -12.24 -17.92
C VAL A 6 42.90 -13.41 -17.56
N ARG A 7 43.43 -14.51 -17.01
CA ARG A 7 42.58 -15.63 -16.55
C ARG A 7 41.69 -15.25 -15.37
N SER A 8 42.15 -14.34 -14.51
CA SER A 8 41.33 -13.84 -13.40
C SER A 8 40.18 -12.97 -13.89
N THR A 9 40.39 -12.17 -14.94
CA THR A 9 39.32 -11.35 -15.54
C THR A 9 38.33 -12.19 -16.34
N GLU A 10 38.79 -13.19 -17.10
CA GLU A 10 37.91 -14.14 -17.82
C GLU A 10 37.00 -14.91 -16.83
N ASN A 11 37.55 -15.38 -15.71
CA ASN A 11 36.79 -16.05 -14.67
C ASN A 11 35.80 -15.12 -13.94
N GLN A 12 36.11 -13.82 -13.86
CA GLN A 12 35.19 -12.83 -13.27
C GLN A 12 34.05 -12.49 -14.22
N GLU A 13 34.31 -12.34 -15.51
CA GLU A 13 33.27 -12.12 -16.53
C GLU A 13 32.30 -13.31 -16.61
N GLU A 14 32.82 -14.54 -16.58
CA GLU A 14 31.97 -15.75 -16.56
C GLU A 14 31.15 -15.88 -15.26
N ALA A 15 31.71 -15.45 -14.12
CA ALA A 15 30.98 -15.41 -12.85
C ALA A 15 29.88 -14.34 -12.84
N ILE A 16 30.13 -13.18 -13.46
CA ILE A 16 29.15 -12.09 -13.58
C ILE A 16 27.99 -12.51 -14.50
N MET A 17 28.29 -13.11 -15.65
CA MET A 17 27.28 -13.64 -16.58
C MET A 17 26.39 -14.69 -15.91
N ASN A 18 26.98 -15.60 -15.13
CA ASN A 18 26.22 -16.59 -14.38
C ASN A 18 25.34 -15.95 -13.30
N PHE A 19 25.81 -14.87 -12.66
CA PHE A 19 25.05 -14.13 -11.67
C PHE A 19 23.86 -13.38 -12.28
N GLU A 20 24.04 -12.75 -13.43
CA GLU A 20 22.96 -12.07 -14.17
C GLU A 20 21.89 -13.05 -14.67
N THR A 21 22.32 -14.23 -15.13
CA THR A 21 21.40 -15.30 -15.56
C THR A 21 20.59 -15.84 -14.37
N GLN A 22 21.24 -16.03 -13.22
CA GLN A 22 20.56 -16.45 -11.99
C GLN A 22 19.60 -15.39 -11.43
N LEU A 23 19.96 -14.10 -11.52
CA LEU A 23 19.07 -13.00 -11.14
C LEU A 23 17.83 -12.94 -12.03
N THR A 24 18.00 -13.20 -13.33
CA THR A 24 16.90 -13.25 -14.29
C THR A 24 15.97 -14.44 -13.99
N ASP A 25 16.53 -15.62 -13.75
CA ASP A 25 15.77 -16.81 -13.35
C ASP A 25 15.03 -16.61 -12.01
N ILE A 26 15.63 -15.90 -11.05
CA ILE A 26 14.98 -15.56 -9.77
C ILE A 26 13.84 -14.56 -9.98
N ALA A 27 14.04 -13.57 -10.86
CA ALA A 27 13.01 -12.59 -11.21
C ALA A 27 11.81 -13.25 -11.93
N GLU A 28 12.06 -14.22 -12.81
CA GLU A 28 11.03 -14.96 -13.54
C GLU A 28 10.29 -15.98 -12.65
N ARG A 29 10.96 -16.53 -11.62
CA ARG A 29 10.36 -17.48 -10.67
C ARG A 29 9.74 -16.83 -9.44
N MET A 30 9.82 -15.50 -9.30
CA MET A 30 9.19 -14.80 -8.18
C MET A 30 7.66 -14.96 -8.25
N PRO A 31 7.01 -15.61 -7.27
CA PRO A 31 5.58 -15.86 -7.29
C PRO A 31 4.84 -14.55 -7.09
N GLN A 32 4.40 -13.96 -8.21
CA GLN A 32 3.76 -12.64 -8.31
C GLN A 32 4.64 -11.52 -7.76
N LYS A 33 4.88 -10.48 -8.57
CA LYS A 33 5.25 -9.17 -8.04
C LYS A 33 4.20 -8.84 -6.98
N LEU A 34 4.54 -9.01 -5.70
CA LEU A 34 3.72 -8.52 -4.61
C LEU A 34 3.69 -7.01 -4.86
N ASP A 35 2.56 -6.53 -5.38
CA ASP A 35 2.30 -5.12 -5.61
C ASP A 35 2.09 -4.47 -4.25
N VAL A 36 3.17 -4.42 -3.46
CA VAL A 36 3.19 -3.79 -2.15
C VAL A 36 3.43 -2.31 -2.41
N GLN A 37 2.44 -1.64 -2.97
CA GLN A 37 2.42 -0.18 -2.94
C GLN A 37 2.23 0.25 -1.47
N TYR A 38 3.36 0.48 -0.80
CA TYR A 38 3.42 0.96 0.57
C TYR A 38 3.02 2.44 0.59
N ILE A 39 1.84 2.74 1.11
CA ILE A 39 1.45 4.13 1.32
C ILE A 39 1.86 4.50 2.73
N TYR A 40 2.91 5.31 2.81
CA TYR A 40 3.32 5.91 4.07
C TYR A 40 2.57 7.23 4.26
N LEU A 41 1.52 7.21 5.07
CA LEU A 41 0.85 8.42 5.54
C LEU A 41 1.19 8.62 7.03
N PRO A 42 2.02 9.61 7.39
CA PRO A 42 2.39 9.84 8.78
C PRO A 42 1.17 10.30 9.58
N GLU A 43 1.16 10.00 10.88
CA GLU A 43 0.03 10.33 11.77
C GLU A 43 -0.26 11.83 11.82
N SER A 44 0.77 12.67 11.66
CA SER A 44 0.60 14.13 11.55
C SER A 44 -0.23 14.52 10.33
N ALA A 45 0.04 13.92 9.17
CA ALA A 45 -0.73 14.17 7.94
C ALA A 45 -2.18 13.69 8.10
N VAL A 46 -2.40 12.55 8.76
CA VAL A 46 -3.76 12.08 9.11
C VAL A 46 -4.50 13.10 9.97
N ARG A 47 -3.84 13.69 10.97
CA ARG A 47 -4.44 14.70 11.86
C ARG A 47 -4.71 16.02 11.16
N GLU A 48 -3.86 16.44 10.23
CA GLU A 48 -4.07 17.65 9.42
C GLU A 48 -5.26 17.52 8.48
N LEU A 49 -5.53 16.29 8.02
CA LEU A 49 -6.73 16.00 7.26
C LEU A 49 -7.95 16.14 8.15
N ASP A 50 -7.95 15.59 9.37
CA ASP A 50 -9.11 15.59 10.25
C ASP A 50 -9.68 17.00 10.52
N ARG A 51 -10.82 17.31 9.88
CA ARG A 51 -11.52 18.59 10.03
C ARG A 51 -12.54 18.48 11.16
N SER A 52 -12.56 19.50 12.02
CA SER A 52 -13.57 19.61 13.08
C SER A 52 -14.98 19.67 12.50
N GLY A 53 -15.88 18.83 13.02
CA GLY A 53 -17.28 18.76 12.58
C GLY A 53 -17.55 17.93 11.33
N GLU A 54 -16.52 17.40 10.69
CA GLU A 54 -16.67 16.45 9.57
C GLU A 54 -17.13 15.08 10.06
N SER A 55 -18.02 14.44 9.31
CA SER A 55 -18.52 13.11 9.64
C SER A 55 -17.51 12.00 9.30
N CYS A 56 -17.63 10.85 9.94
CA CYS A 56 -16.83 9.67 9.66
C CYS A 56 -16.75 9.27 8.17
N PRO A 57 -17.87 9.16 7.41
CA PRO A 57 -17.79 8.81 6.00
C PRO A 57 -17.05 9.85 5.16
N GLU A 58 -17.23 11.15 5.42
CA GLU A 58 -16.52 12.24 4.72
C GLU A 58 -15.02 12.20 5.02
N PHE A 59 -14.64 11.98 6.29
CA PHE A 59 -13.24 11.82 6.67
C PHE A 59 -12.61 10.59 6.00
N GLY A 60 -13.35 9.47 5.99
CA GLY A 60 -12.94 8.25 5.31
C GLY A 60 -12.75 8.44 3.81
N TYR A 61 -13.62 9.20 3.15
CA TYR A 61 -13.52 9.53 1.74
C TYR A 61 -12.23 10.27 1.41
N ARG A 62 -11.87 11.32 2.16
CA ARG A 62 -10.62 12.05 1.90
C ARG A 62 -9.37 11.20 2.12
N ILE A 63 -9.38 10.30 3.11
CA ILE A 63 -8.27 9.36 3.27
C ILE A 63 -8.24 8.41 2.07
N ALA A 64 -9.40 7.95 1.58
CA ALA A 64 -9.48 7.09 0.41
C ALA A 64 -8.85 7.73 -0.83
N GLU A 65 -9.13 9.01 -1.10
CA GLU A 65 -8.56 9.77 -2.22
C GLU A 65 -7.01 9.86 -2.19
N LEU A 66 -6.40 9.71 -1.00
CA LEU A 66 -4.95 9.75 -0.87
C LEU A 66 -4.29 8.37 -1.00
N ILE A 67 -5.05 7.31 -0.73
CA ILE A 67 -4.50 5.96 -0.62
C ILE A 67 -4.93 5.01 -1.75
N PHE A 68 -5.92 5.40 -2.54
CA PHE A 68 -6.37 4.64 -3.70
C PHE A 68 -6.11 5.44 -4.97
N SER A 69 -5.79 4.75 -6.07
CA SER A 69 -5.73 5.42 -7.39
C SER A 69 -7.12 5.87 -7.83
N GLU A 70 -7.19 6.74 -8.84
CA GLU A 70 -8.46 7.14 -9.44
C GLU A 70 -9.25 5.92 -9.95
N GLU A 71 -8.57 4.93 -10.53
CA GLU A 71 -9.20 3.69 -10.99
C GLU A 71 -9.74 2.86 -9.81
N GLU A 72 -8.99 2.73 -8.72
CA GLU A 72 -9.44 2.02 -7.52
C GLU A 72 -10.62 2.74 -6.85
N MET A 73 -10.69 4.07 -6.95
CA MET A 73 -11.82 4.85 -6.42
C MET A 73 -13.12 4.62 -7.19
N LEU A 74 -13.05 4.19 -8.45
CA LEU A 74 -14.21 3.78 -9.25
C LEU A 74 -14.68 2.34 -8.99
N MET A 75 -13.89 1.54 -8.28
CA MET A 75 -14.21 0.15 -7.94
C MET A 75 -15.02 0.08 -6.64
N TYR A 76 -15.84 -0.97 -6.49
CA TYR A 76 -16.43 -1.29 -5.18
C TYR A 76 -15.34 -1.56 -4.16
N VAL A 77 -15.58 -1.17 -2.90
CA VAL A 77 -14.64 -1.36 -1.78
C VAL A 77 -14.19 -2.82 -1.63
N GLU A 78 -15.04 -3.78 -2.01
CA GLU A 78 -14.76 -5.22 -1.93
C GLU A 78 -13.69 -5.67 -2.93
N ASP A 79 -13.52 -4.94 -4.03
CA ASP A 79 -12.56 -5.23 -5.09
C ASP A 79 -11.23 -4.47 -4.89
N ARG A 80 -11.19 -3.49 -3.98
CA ARG A 80 -9.98 -2.70 -3.67
C ARG A 80 -8.98 -3.50 -2.83
N ASN A 81 -7.74 -3.01 -2.75
CA ASN A 81 -6.73 -3.62 -1.89
C ASN A 81 -7.19 -3.69 -0.43
N ARG A 82 -7.42 -4.91 0.06
CA ARG A 82 -7.95 -5.17 1.41
C ARG A 82 -7.09 -4.58 2.53
N LYS A 83 -5.76 -4.58 2.40
CA LYS A 83 -4.87 -4.05 3.44
C LYS A 83 -5.02 -2.53 3.59
N ARG A 84 -5.13 -1.81 2.46
CA ARG A 84 -5.38 -0.36 2.45
C ARG A 84 -6.74 -0.03 3.04
N TRP A 85 -7.76 -0.80 2.66
CA TRP A 85 -9.10 -0.66 3.21
C TRP A 85 -9.14 -0.87 4.72
N ASP A 86 -8.56 -1.97 5.22
CA ASP A 86 -8.53 -2.26 6.65
C ASP A 86 -7.76 -1.16 7.41
N TRP A 87 -6.64 -0.67 6.85
CA TRP A 87 -5.88 0.45 7.44
C TRP A 87 -6.69 1.75 7.51
N LEU A 88 -7.40 2.13 6.44
CA LEU A 88 -8.25 3.31 6.40
C LEU A 88 -9.31 3.25 7.51
N VAL A 89 -10.00 2.12 7.63
CA VAL A 89 -11.04 1.92 8.64
C VAL A 89 -10.46 2.05 10.05
N ASP A 90 -9.27 1.48 10.30
CA ASP A 90 -8.59 1.57 11.61
C ASP A 90 -8.17 3.00 11.94
N VAL A 91 -7.70 3.76 10.95
CA VAL A 91 -7.33 5.17 11.13
C VAL A 91 -8.58 5.99 11.47
N VAL A 92 -9.62 5.92 10.64
CA VAL A 92 -10.86 6.68 10.86
C VAL A 92 -11.51 6.29 12.18
N TYR A 93 -11.54 4.99 12.50
CA TYR A 93 -12.10 4.52 13.78
C TYR A 93 -11.34 5.08 14.97
N ARG A 94 -10.00 5.06 14.97
CA ARG A 94 -9.22 5.61 16.09
C ARG A 94 -9.41 7.12 16.26
N SER A 95 -9.50 7.88 15.17
CA SER A 95 -9.75 9.31 15.24
C SER A 95 -11.18 9.66 15.68
N ARG A 96 -12.17 8.85 15.31
CA ARG A 96 -13.61 9.13 15.56
C ARG A 96 -14.23 8.37 16.73
N ALA A 97 -13.53 7.39 17.32
CA ALA A 97 -14.04 6.55 18.40
C ALA A 97 -14.56 7.34 19.61
N PHE A 98 -14.04 8.56 19.82
CA PHE A 98 -14.37 9.41 20.96
C PHE A 98 -15.28 10.60 20.61
N THR A 99 -15.50 10.90 19.33
CA THR A 99 -16.19 12.11 18.88
C THR A 99 -17.56 11.83 18.26
N GLU A 100 -17.73 10.69 17.61
CA GLU A 100 -18.98 10.31 16.94
C GLU A 100 -19.64 9.11 17.63
N ARG A 101 -20.95 8.91 17.41
CA ARG A 101 -21.71 7.72 17.90
C ARG A 101 -21.27 6.39 17.24
N ILE A 102 -20.01 6.29 16.82
CA ILE A 102 -19.40 5.08 16.27
C ILE A 102 -19.03 4.17 17.42
N LYS A 103 -20.01 3.38 17.84
CA LYS A 103 -19.90 2.43 18.95
C LYS A 103 -18.98 1.24 18.64
N SER A 104 -18.61 1.02 17.38
CA SER A 104 -17.75 -0.09 16.98
C SER A 104 -17.07 0.13 15.63
N ILE A 105 -15.92 -0.51 15.45
CA ILE A 105 -15.21 -0.57 14.17
C ILE A 105 -16.07 -1.16 13.04
N ARG A 106 -16.97 -2.11 13.36
CA ARG A 106 -17.91 -2.67 12.39
C ARG A 106 -18.87 -1.62 11.84
N LYS A 107 -19.37 -0.72 12.71
CA LYS A 107 -20.23 0.38 12.27
C LYS A 107 -19.44 1.38 11.43
N CYS A 108 -18.22 1.71 11.85
CA CYS A 108 -17.27 2.55 11.08
C CYS A 108 -17.09 2.02 9.66
N ARG A 109 -16.67 0.76 9.53
CA ARG A 109 -16.51 0.04 8.26
C ARG A 109 -17.75 0.13 7.39
N SER A 110 -18.92 -0.12 7.96
CA SER A 110 -20.19 -0.12 7.24
C SER A 110 -20.58 1.26 6.71
N VAL A 111 -20.39 2.33 7.48
CA VAL A 111 -20.77 3.69 7.03
C VAL A 111 -19.82 4.23 5.98
N ILE A 112 -18.51 3.96 6.11
CA ILE A 112 -17.52 4.38 5.11
C ILE A 112 -17.74 3.59 3.81
N LYS A 113 -17.94 2.26 3.89
CA LYS A 113 -18.23 1.42 2.71
C LYS A 113 -19.45 1.94 1.96
N ALA A 114 -20.56 2.15 2.68
CA ALA A 114 -21.80 2.62 2.08
C ALA A 114 -21.68 4.01 1.43
N HIS A 115 -20.68 4.81 1.81
CA HIS A 115 -20.41 6.11 1.20
C HIS A 115 -19.46 6.01 0.00
N LEU A 116 -18.46 5.13 0.05
CA LEU A 116 -17.51 4.91 -1.05
C LEU A 116 -18.07 4.11 -2.22
N ASP A 117 -19.10 3.29 -1.99
CA ASP A 117 -19.76 2.47 -3.02
C ASP A 117 -20.93 3.21 -3.73
N GLN A 118 -21.15 4.51 -3.46
CA GLN A 118 -22.17 5.35 -4.10
C GLN A 118 -21.68 5.95 -5.41
#